data_AF-A0A0S2DCN5-F1
#
_entry.id   AF-A0A0S2DCN5-F1
#
_cell.length_a   1.000
_cell.length_b   1.000
_cell.length_c   1.000
_cell.angle_alpha   90.00
_cell.angle_beta   90.00
_cell.angle_gamma   90.00
#
_symmetry.space_group_name_H-M   'P 1'
#
loop_
_entity.id
_entity.type
_entity.pdbx_description
1 polymer ?
#
loop_
_entity_poly.entity_id
_entity_poly.type
_entity_poly.pdbx_seq_one_letter_code
_entity_poly.pdbx_strand_id
1 'polypeptide(L)'
;MQGSQTRTASAADSRHPRRLLHDMLLAAALASAMLAATPAAVADTGATPATSASPASAKPRPAPAARASAAVSTVADLVARLRTRAAASQRSPAVRADYLALLRAQGLSEQQLPYPDFAWLRLLFEASRDGGYWNLRWAITDREPNSDAIWRQWQSVRAPAPDRATAVAECDELSAFYAVLARLGGVGGVGLLWPTSNHTVAVWSRPGPPREARIVVPTTLIFLGRNDSFGTRGFDPWKQKRIYPYTRADIAPSQRLPPALAAFLIAQADRYADASGLSLQRLRELREGVLKGSLGAAEAASQARRQRDALPAGAQADLAAYAHFIAAMRGRGPELD
;
A
#
# COMPACT_ATOMS: atom_id res chain seq x y z
N MET A 1 71.41 -13.72 -7.61
CA MET A 1 70.71 -13.50 -8.90
C MET A 1 69.35 -12.92 -8.54
N GLN A 2 69.18 -11.59 -8.53
CA GLN A 2 68.73 -10.76 -9.68
C GLN A 2 67.38 -11.28 -10.24
N GLY A 3 66.27 -10.53 -10.27
CA GLY A 3 66.13 -9.08 -10.12
C GLY A 3 64.69 -8.62 -9.85
N SER A 4 64.64 -7.32 -9.61
CA SER A 4 63.52 -6.45 -9.24
C SER A 4 63.02 -5.69 -10.47
N GLN A 5 61.70 -5.44 -10.61
CA GLN A 5 61.11 -4.24 -11.25
C GLN A 5 59.71 -3.99 -10.63
N THR A 6 59.46 -3.00 -9.77
CA THR A 6 59.12 -1.57 -9.96
C THR A 6 57.93 -1.18 -10.87
N ARG A 7 56.93 -0.62 -10.20
CA ARG A 7 55.81 0.32 -10.55
C ARG A 7 55.73 0.92 -11.96
N THR A 8 54.49 1.10 -12.42
CA THR A 8 53.95 2.40 -12.91
C THR A 8 52.46 2.55 -12.56
N ALA A 9 52.08 3.80 -12.27
CA ALA A 9 50.73 4.31 -12.08
C ALA A 9 50.22 5.01 -13.36
N SER A 10 48.95 5.47 -13.34
CA SER A 10 48.21 6.27 -14.35
C SER A 10 47.37 5.41 -15.32
N ALA A 11 46.10 5.71 -15.62
CA ALA A 11 45.42 7.00 -15.67
C ALA A 11 43.94 6.92 -15.23
N ALA A 12 43.47 8.03 -14.68
CA ALA A 12 42.06 8.35 -14.49
C ALA A 12 41.30 8.36 -15.83
N ASP A 13 40.11 7.77 -15.86
CA ASP A 13 39.10 8.15 -16.85
C ASP A 13 37.99 8.93 -16.14
N SER A 14 38.25 10.23 -16.05
CA SER A 14 37.31 11.27 -15.68
C SER A 14 36.39 11.57 -16.86
N ARG A 15 35.31 10.79 -17.02
CA ARG A 15 34.14 11.13 -17.85
C ARG A 15 32.89 10.46 -17.29
N HIS A 16 31.75 11.08 -17.05
CA HIS A 16 31.40 12.46 -16.79
C HIS A 16 29.98 12.39 -16.17
N PRO A 17 29.62 13.25 -15.21
CA PRO A 17 28.45 13.14 -14.30
C PRO A 17 27.09 13.47 -14.95
N ARG A 18 26.96 13.36 -16.28
CA ARG A 18 25.87 13.96 -17.05
C ARG A 18 24.58 13.13 -17.13
N ARG A 19 24.60 11.86 -16.72
CA ARG A 19 23.38 11.02 -16.74
C ARG A 19 22.45 11.27 -15.54
N LEU A 20 23.01 11.56 -14.36
CA LEU A 20 22.20 11.79 -13.15
C LEU A 20 21.46 13.14 -13.16
N LEU A 21 22.02 14.16 -13.85
CA LEU A 21 21.36 15.45 -14.02
C LEU A 21 20.25 15.42 -15.10
N HIS A 22 20.30 14.48 -16.06
CA HIS A 22 19.25 14.33 -17.07
C HIS A 22 17.98 13.68 -16.48
N ASP A 23 18.15 12.72 -15.56
CA ASP A 23 17.02 12.04 -14.92
C ASP A 23 16.31 12.93 -13.88
N MET A 24 16.99 13.92 -13.29
CA MET A 24 16.36 14.93 -12.41
C MET A 24 15.57 16.00 -13.19
N LEU A 25 15.97 16.34 -14.41
CA LEU A 25 15.32 17.39 -15.20
C LEU A 25 14.04 16.92 -15.92
N LEU A 26 13.89 15.62 -16.20
CA LEU A 26 12.65 15.09 -16.78
C LEU A 26 11.47 15.03 -15.79
N ALA A 27 11.74 15.01 -14.47
CA ALA A 27 10.70 15.04 -13.45
C ALA A 27 10.10 16.44 -13.21
N ALA A 28 10.76 17.50 -13.67
CA ALA A 28 10.37 18.90 -13.41
C ALA A 28 9.61 19.58 -14.57
N ALA A 29 9.46 18.95 -15.73
CA ALA A 29 8.96 19.59 -16.95
C ALA A 29 7.48 19.35 -17.30
N LEU A 30 6.68 18.71 -16.43
CA LEU A 30 5.26 18.43 -16.68
C LEU A 30 4.27 19.31 -15.90
N ALA A 31 4.74 20.39 -15.29
CA ALA A 31 3.92 21.33 -14.53
C ALA A 31 4.04 22.75 -15.08
N SER A 32 3.46 23.01 -16.27
CA SER A 32 3.11 24.37 -16.71
C SER A 32 2.23 24.33 -17.97
N ALA A 33 0.92 24.51 -17.78
CA ALA A 33 0.05 25.29 -18.68
C ALA A 33 -1.36 25.38 -18.07
N MET A 34 -1.66 26.54 -17.49
CA MET A 34 -3.02 27.00 -17.19
C MET A 34 -3.64 27.65 -18.43
N LEU A 35 -4.97 27.54 -18.62
CA LEU A 35 -5.88 28.69 -18.57
C LEU A 35 -7.39 28.31 -18.67
N ALA A 36 -8.14 28.89 -17.72
CA ALA A 36 -9.51 29.41 -17.68
C ALA A 36 -10.58 29.05 -18.75
N ALA A 37 -11.79 28.72 -18.27
CA ALA A 37 -13.05 29.38 -18.66
C ALA A 37 -14.23 28.99 -17.73
N THR A 38 -14.80 29.98 -17.02
CA THR A 38 -16.21 30.09 -16.56
C THR A 38 -16.95 30.99 -17.57
N PRO A 39 -18.31 30.96 -17.77
CA PRO A 39 -19.39 31.03 -16.76
C PRO A 39 -20.58 30.08 -17.16
N ALA A 40 -21.83 30.10 -16.67
CA ALA A 40 -22.68 31.02 -15.92
C ALA A 40 -23.84 30.25 -15.24
N ALA A 41 -24.45 30.88 -14.25
CA ALA A 41 -25.67 30.46 -13.56
C ALA A 41 -26.93 30.75 -14.38
N VAL A 42 -27.99 29.94 -14.18
CA VAL A 42 -29.39 30.39 -14.32
C VAL A 42 -30.20 29.74 -13.19
N ALA A 43 -30.81 30.59 -12.36
CA ALA A 43 -31.87 30.23 -11.43
C ALA A 43 -33.20 30.18 -12.20
N ASP A 44 -34.09 29.26 -11.85
CA ASP A 44 -35.52 29.58 -11.95
C ASP A 44 -36.32 28.95 -10.80
N THR A 45 -37.25 29.78 -10.39
CA THR A 45 -38.24 29.73 -9.32
C THR A 45 -39.43 28.85 -9.69
N GLY A 46 -40.16 28.32 -8.70
CA GLY A 46 -41.42 27.65 -8.98
C GLY A 46 -42.08 26.95 -7.80
N ALA A 47 -42.91 27.69 -7.09
CA ALA A 47 -43.75 27.34 -5.95
C ALA A 47 -44.52 25.99 -5.99
N THR A 48 -44.66 25.42 -4.79
CA THR A 48 -45.68 24.47 -4.32
C THR A 48 -47.12 24.98 -4.49
N PRO A 49 -48.11 24.06 -4.47
CA PRO A 49 -49.08 24.15 -3.38
C PRO A 49 -49.40 22.80 -2.70
N ALA A 50 -49.80 22.95 -1.45
CA ALA A 50 -50.21 21.92 -0.51
C ALA A 50 -51.64 21.44 -0.76
N THR A 51 -51.90 20.16 -0.45
CA THR A 51 -53.27 19.67 -0.23
C THR A 51 -53.29 18.72 0.98
N SER A 52 -54.00 19.19 2.00
CA SER A 52 -54.68 18.58 3.15
C SER A 52 -54.57 17.07 3.44
N ALA A 53 -54.32 16.82 4.72
CA ALA A 53 -54.41 15.54 5.43
C ALA A 53 -55.86 15.08 5.70
N SER A 54 -56.02 13.77 5.90
CA SER A 54 -57.05 13.19 6.77
C SER A 54 -56.55 11.86 7.38
N PRO A 55 -56.96 11.48 8.61
CA PRO A 55 -56.21 10.59 9.49
C PRO A 55 -56.74 9.14 9.48
N ALA A 56 -55.84 8.14 9.53
CA ALA A 56 -56.18 6.80 10.02
C ALA A 56 -54.94 5.98 10.41
N SER A 57 -55.03 5.37 11.60
CA SER A 57 -54.29 4.20 12.08
C SER A 57 -52.82 4.37 12.48
N ALA A 58 -52.62 4.75 13.76
CA ALA A 58 -51.35 4.63 14.45
C ALA A 58 -50.97 3.15 14.66
N LYS A 59 -49.95 2.68 13.92
CA LYS A 59 -49.17 1.50 14.29
C LYS A 59 -48.21 1.86 15.43
N PRO A 60 -47.94 0.93 16.39
CA PRO A 60 -47.00 1.20 17.47
C PRO A 60 -45.62 1.55 16.91
N ARG A 61 -45.08 2.69 17.34
CA ARG A 61 -43.74 3.17 16.96
C ARG A 61 -42.70 2.20 17.53
N PRO A 62 -41.87 1.54 16.70
CA PRO A 62 -40.75 0.76 17.22
C PRO A 62 -39.80 1.70 17.98
N ALA A 63 -39.31 1.24 19.13
CA ALA A 63 -38.37 1.98 19.96
C ALA A 63 -37.19 2.49 19.11
N PRO A 64 -36.67 3.70 19.35
CA PRO A 64 -35.48 4.17 18.66
C PRO A 64 -34.37 3.16 18.89
N ALA A 65 -33.89 2.53 17.81
CA ALA A 65 -32.71 1.69 17.86
C ALA A 65 -31.63 2.46 18.61
N ALA A 66 -31.07 1.85 19.64
CA ALA A 66 -29.89 2.38 20.31
C ALA A 66 -28.90 2.74 19.20
N ARG A 67 -28.57 4.04 19.07
CA ARG A 67 -27.47 4.47 18.23
C ARG A 67 -26.30 3.59 18.60
N ALA A 68 -25.90 2.69 17.71
CA ALA A 68 -24.70 1.91 17.89
C ALA A 68 -23.61 2.92 18.23
N SER A 69 -23.14 2.87 19.48
CA SER A 69 -22.04 3.70 19.94
C SER A 69 -20.95 3.54 18.89
N ALA A 70 -20.67 4.60 18.13
CA ALA A 70 -19.67 4.58 17.06
C ALA A 70 -18.40 4.00 17.66
N ALA A 71 -18.07 2.77 17.29
CA ALA A 71 -17.02 2.02 17.93
C ALA A 71 -15.74 2.87 17.83
N VAL A 72 -15.18 3.23 18.99
CA VAL A 72 -13.92 3.96 19.04
C VAL A 72 -12.93 3.14 18.22
N SER A 73 -12.43 3.70 17.12
CA SER A 73 -11.51 3.02 16.23
C SER A 73 -10.10 3.41 16.63
N THR A 74 -9.45 2.64 17.50
CA THR A 74 -8.04 2.84 17.83
C THR A 74 -7.12 2.14 16.84
N VAL A 75 -5.83 2.47 16.88
CA VAL A 75 -4.79 1.74 16.13
C VAL A 75 -4.75 0.27 16.56
N ALA A 76 -4.90 -0.02 17.85
CA ALA A 76 -4.98 -1.39 18.35
C ALA A 76 -6.16 -2.16 17.74
N ASP A 77 -7.35 -1.53 17.65
CA ASP A 77 -8.52 -2.15 17.04
C ASP A 77 -8.32 -2.42 15.54
N LEU A 78 -7.71 -1.47 14.83
CA LEU A 78 -7.33 -1.65 13.42
C LEU A 78 -6.40 -2.86 13.27
N VAL A 79 -5.31 -2.92 14.04
CA VAL A 79 -4.33 -4.00 13.98
C VAL A 79 -4.98 -5.35 14.31
N ALA A 80 -5.83 -5.42 15.35
CA ALA A 80 -6.54 -6.64 15.73
C ALA A 80 -7.45 -7.14 14.59
N ARG A 81 -8.24 -6.27 13.98
CA ARG A 81 -9.11 -6.62 12.84
C ARG A 81 -8.31 -7.07 11.63
N LEU A 82 -7.21 -6.38 11.30
CA LEU A 82 -6.34 -6.79 10.20
C LEU A 82 -5.65 -8.14 10.49
N ARG A 83 -5.28 -8.43 11.74
CA ARG A 83 -4.76 -9.74 12.14
C ARG A 83 -5.80 -10.85 11.93
N THR A 84 -7.05 -10.63 12.34
CA THR A 84 -8.16 -11.54 12.03
C THR A 84 -8.33 -11.72 10.52
N ARG A 85 -8.24 -10.63 9.75
CA ARG A 85 -8.38 -10.70 8.29
C ARG A 85 -7.24 -11.48 7.61
N ALA A 86 -6.00 -11.27 8.06
CA ALA A 86 -4.82 -12.03 7.62
C ALA A 86 -4.92 -13.52 8.00
N ALA A 87 -5.50 -13.84 9.16
CA ALA A 87 -5.77 -15.24 9.51
C ALA A 87 -6.79 -15.85 8.56
N ALA A 88 -7.88 -15.14 8.24
CA ALA A 88 -8.89 -15.62 7.30
C ALA A 88 -8.34 -15.83 5.88
N SER A 89 -7.39 -15.00 5.43
CA SER A 89 -6.81 -15.09 4.09
C SER A 89 -5.92 -16.31 3.87
N GLN A 90 -5.49 -16.98 4.94
CA GLN A 90 -4.70 -18.21 4.83
C GLN A 90 -5.46 -19.34 4.12
N ARG A 91 -6.80 -19.27 4.10
CA ARG A 91 -7.67 -20.21 3.36
C ARG A 91 -7.69 -19.98 1.85
N SER A 92 -7.18 -18.83 1.37
CA SER A 92 -7.13 -18.56 -0.06
C SER A 92 -6.02 -19.40 -0.73
N PRO A 93 -6.34 -20.16 -1.79
CA PRO A 93 -5.35 -20.88 -2.57
C PRO A 93 -4.27 -19.95 -3.17
N ALA A 94 -4.64 -18.72 -3.54
CA ALA A 94 -3.70 -17.74 -4.10
C ALA A 94 -2.67 -17.29 -3.05
N VAL A 95 -3.11 -17.04 -1.82
CA VAL A 95 -2.22 -16.66 -0.70
C VAL A 95 -1.28 -17.81 -0.35
N ARG A 96 -1.78 -19.05 -0.36
CA ARG A 96 -0.95 -20.25 -0.15
C ARG A 96 0.07 -20.43 -1.27
N ALA A 97 -0.32 -20.17 -2.52
CA ALA A 97 0.59 -20.24 -3.65
C ALA A 97 1.74 -19.22 -3.54
N ASP A 98 1.43 -17.97 -3.17
CA ASP A 98 2.44 -16.93 -2.94
C ASP A 98 3.40 -17.32 -1.80
N TYR A 99 2.88 -17.88 -0.70
CA TYR A 99 3.69 -18.37 0.42
C TYR A 99 4.68 -19.46 0.00
N LEU A 100 4.19 -20.48 -0.72
CA LEU A 100 5.03 -21.57 -1.20
C LEU A 100 6.06 -21.07 -2.23
N ALA A 101 5.70 -20.08 -3.05
CA ALA A 101 6.64 -19.44 -3.97
C ALA A 101 7.74 -18.69 -3.20
N LEU A 102 7.40 -17.96 -2.14
CA LEU A 102 8.37 -17.29 -1.28
C LEU A 102 9.32 -18.28 -0.63
N LEU A 103 8.82 -19.37 -0.04
CA LEU A 103 9.65 -20.39 0.60
C LEU A 103 10.67 -20.98 -0.38
N ARG A 104 10.23 -21.34 -1.58
CA ARG A 104 11.14 -21.82 -2.65
C ARG A 104 12.14 -20.76 -3.05
N ALA A 105 11.72 -19.51 -3.20
CA ALA A 105 12.59 -18.42 -3.60
C ALA A 105 13.62 -18.05 -2.51
N GLN A 106 13.33 -18.34 -1.23
CA GLN A 106 14.22 -18.01 -0.12
C GLN A 106 14.97 -19.24 0.42
N GLY A 107 14.70 -20.44 -0.09
CA GLY A 107 15.29 -21.68 0.41
C GLY A 107 14.88 -21.99 1.86
N LEU A 108 13.66 -21.63 2.24
CA LEU A 108 13.13 -21.77 3.60
C LEU A 108 12.11 -22.91 3.70
N SER A 109 12.02 -23.53 4.88
CA SER A 109 10.92 -24.43 5.24
C SER A 109 9.78 -23.69 5.93
N GLU A 110 8.62 -24.34 6.03
CA GLU A 110 7.46 -23.83 6.77
C GLU A 110 7.73 -23.67 8.28
N GLN A 111 8.72 -24.39 8.84
CA GLN A 111 9.12 -24.23 10.24
C GLN A 111 9.90 -22.93 10.45
N GLN A 112 10.69 -22.52 9.45
CA GLN A 112 11.53 -21.33 9.54
C GLN A 112 10.74 -20.04 9.32
N LEU A 113 9.68 -20.12 8.53
CA LEU A 113 8.83 -18.99 8.17
C LEU A 113 7.36 -19.39 8.36
N PRO A 114 6.78 -19.13 9.56
CA PRO A 114 5.40 -19.50 9.84
C PRO A 114 4.40 -18.84 8.89
N TYR A 115 3.45 -19.62 8.37
CA TYR A 115 2.43 -19.13 7.44
C TYR A 115 1.58 -17.96 7.99
N PRO A 116 1.20 -17.92 9.29
CA PRO A 116 0.48 -16.78 9.85
C PRO A 116 1.25 -15.46 9.82
N ASP A 117 2.57 -15.50 10.02
CA ASP A 117 3.42 -14.32 9.95
C ASP A 117 3.53 -13.83 8.51
N PHE A 118 3.71 -14.75 7.55
CA PHE A 118 3.66 -14.42 6.13
C PHE A 118 2.34 -13.74 5.76
N ALA A 119 1.19 -14.33 6.12
CA ALA A 119 -0.11 -13.79 5.75
C ALA A 119 -0.32 -12.37 6.29
N TRP A 120 0.10 -12.12 7.53
CA TRP A 120 0.10 -10.79 8.14
C TRP A 120 0.99 -9.79 7.39
N LEU A 121 2.26 -10.16 7.20
CA LEU A 121 3.26 -9.30 6.57
C LEU A 121 2.96 -9.02 5.11
N ARG A 122 2.41 -9.99 4.37
CA ARG A 122 1.94 -9.82 3.00
C ARG A 122 0.74 -8.89 2.94
N LEU A 123 -0.24 -9.05 3.84
CA LEU A 123 -1.40 -8.16 3.91
C LEU A 123 -0.92 -6.71 4.09
N LEU A 124 -0.08 -6.46 5.10
CA LEU A 124 0.47 -5.12 5.34
C LEU A 124 1.21 -4.57 4.13
N PHE A 125 2.06 -5.38 3.49
CA PHE A 125 2.83 -4.97 2.32
C PHE A 125 1.92 -4.52 1.18
N GLU A 126 0.92 -5.33 0.85
CA GLU A 126 -0.01 -5.05 -0.24
C GLU A 126 -0.89 -3.83 0.07
N ALA A 127 -1.19 -3.61 1.35
CA ALA A 127 -1.97 -2.47 1.81
C ALA A 127 -1.17 -1.16 1.76
N SER A 128 0.03 -1.19 2.32
CA SER A 128 0.79 0.01 2.72
C SER A 128 1.85 0.46 1.72
N ARG A 129 2.07 -0.27 0.64
CA ARG A 129 2.98 0.15 -0.44
C ARG A 129 2.39 1.29 -1.27
N ASP A 130 3.23 1.99 -2.03
CA ASP A 130 2.81 2.97 -3.03
C ASP A 130 1.78 2.37 -3.98
N GLY A 131 0.61 2.99 -4.13
CA GLY A 131 -0.50 2.44 -4.93
C GLY A 131 -1.12 1.16 -4.36
N GLY A 132 -0.75 0.77 -3.13
CA GLY A 132 -1.42 -0.27 -2.37
C GLY A 132 -2.88 0.08 -2.08
N TYR A 133 -3.66 -0.87 -1.58
CA TYR A 133 -5.10 -0.66 -1.42
C TYR A 133 -5.49 0.24 -0.24
N TRP A 134 -4.52 0.78 0.52
CA TRP A 134 -4.76 1.93 1.43
C TRP A 134 -4.47 3.28 0.79
N ASN A 135 -4.14 3.31 -0.51
CA ASN A 135 -3.91 4.52 -1.28
C ASN A 135 -2.81 5.41 -0.70
N LEU A 136 -1.73 4.82 -0.19
CA LEU A 136 -0.52 5.58 0.06
C LEU A 136 0.11 5.93 -1.29
N ARG A 137 0.56 7.19 -1.44
CA ARG A 137 1.20 7.69 -2.66
C ARG A 137 2.65 8.01 -2.38
N TRP A 138 3.55 7.43 -3.17
CA TRP A 138 4.95 7.80 -3.09
C TRP A 138 5.21 9.17 -3.73
N ALA A 139 5.97 9.99 -3.02
CA ALA A 139 6.63 11.19 -3.53
C ALA A 139 7.90 11.43 -2.69
N ILE A 140 8.84 12.21 -3.22
CA ILE A 140 10.02 12.66 -2.47
C ILE A 140 9.54 13.63 -1.39
N THR A 141 9.96 13.41 -0.14
CA THR A 141 9.60 14.25 1.01
C THR A 141 10.81 14.80 1.74
N ASP A 142 12.00 14.24 1.50
CA ASP A 142 13.27 14.62 2.14
C ASP A 142 13.18 14.56 3.68
N ARG A 143 12.53 13.52 4.22
CA ARG A 143 12.37 13.30 5.67
C ARG A 143 13.16 12.10 6.15
N GLU A 144 13.38 12.06 7.47
CA GLU A 144 13.97 10.91 8.15
C GLU A 144 13.07 9.66 8.06
N PRO A 145 13.65 8.43 8.16
CA PRO A 145 12.94 7.16 8.03
C PRO A 145 12.04 6.88 9.24
N ASN A 146 10.93 7.59 9.36
CA ASN A 146 9.89 7.33 10.36
C ASN A 146 8.49 7.52 9.79
N SER A 147 7.49 7.03 10.52
CA SER A 147 6.10 7.04 10.04
C SER A 147 5.23 8.16 10.61
N ASP A 148 5.80 9.08 11.40
CA ASP A 148 5.07 10.12 12.13
C ASP A 148 4.21 11.00 11.20
N ALA A 149 4.74 11.31 10.01
CA ALA A 149 4.04 12.13 9.02
C ALA A 149 2.84 11.40 8.38
N ILE A 150 2.92 10.08 8.18
CA ILE A 150 1.79 9.28 7.67
C ILE A 150 0.67 9.28 8.71
N TRP A 151 0.99 9.01 9.98
CA TRP A 151 0.01 9.05 11.07
C TRP A 151 -0.66 10.42 11.19
N ARG A 152 0.11 11.50 11.10
CA ARG A 152 -0.41 12.87 11.14
C ARG A 152 -1.36 13.17 9.97
N GLN A 153 -1.01 12.77 8.75
CA GLN A 153 -1.87 12.92 7.57
C GLN A 153 -3.18 12.17 7.75
N TRP A 154 -3.12 10.93 8.23
CA TRP A 154 -4.29 10.10 8.50
C TRP A 154 -5.25 10.72 9.51
N GLN A 155 -4.76 11.49 10.50
CA GLN A 155 -5.64 12.23 11.42
C GLN A 155 -6.50 13.30 10.73
N SER A 156 -6.10 13.75 9.54
CA SER A 156 -6.83 14.78 8.78
C SER A 156 -7.80 14.21 7.75
N VAL A 157 -7.73 12.91 7.44
CA VAL A 157 -8.60 12.26 6.46
C VAL A 157 -10.02 12.15 7.02
N ARG A 158 -10.99 12.73 6.32
CA ARG A 158 -12.42 12.72 6.68
C ARG A 158 -13.28 11.92 5.71
N ALA A 159 -12.93 11.95 4.42
CA ALA A 159 -13.63 11.27 3.36
C ALA A 159 -12.61 10.51 2.49
N PRO A 160 -12.10 9.35 2.98
CA PRO A 160 -11.21 8.52 2.17
C PRO A 160 -11.97 8.03 0.92
N ALA A 161 -11.27 7.97 -0.21
CA ALA A 161 -11.85 7.54 -1.47
C ALA A 161 -10.84 6.69 -2.26
N PRO A 162 -11.31 5.70 -3.06
CA PRO A 162 -10.43 4.80 -3.80
C PRO A 162 -9.49 5.46 -4.82
N ASP A 163 -9.82 6.67 -5.28
CA ASP A 163 -9.09 7.45 -6.28
C ASP A 163 -8.24 8.58 -5.66
N ARG A 164 -8.18 8.67 -4.32
CA ARG A 164 -7.44 9.71 -3.60
C ARG A 164 -6.42 9.11 -2.65
N ALA A 165 -5.30 9.81 -2.51
CA ALA A 165 -4.26 9.40 -1.57
C ALA A 165 -4.73 9.59 -0.12
N THR A 166 -4.50 8.60 0.75
CA THR A 166 -4.74 8.75 2.20
C THR A 166 -3.56 9.39 2.91
N ALA A 167 -2.35 9.22 2.35
CA ALA A 167 -1.13 9.90 2.77
C ALA A 167 -0.10 9.89 1.62
N VAL A 168 0.81 10.86 1.66
CA VAL A 168 1.98 10.97 0.78
C VAL A 168 3.24 10.76 1.62
N ALA A 169 4.13 9.89 1.14
CA ALA A 169 5.32 9.49 1.88
C ALA A 169 6.42 8.96 0.94
N GLU A 170 7.68 9.10 1.34
CA GLU A 170 8.82 8.55 0.62
C GLU A 170 9.09 7.07 0.98
N CYS A 171 10.06 6.43 0.31
CA CYS A 171 10.37 5.01 0.45
C CYS A 171 10.79 4.61 1.87
N ASP A 172 11.42 5.53 2.58
CA ASP A 172 11.85 5.39 3.96
C ASP A 172 10.68 5.47 4.95
N GLU A 173 9.83 6.48 4.84
CA GLU A 173 8.61 6.66 5.62
C GLU A 173 7.67 5.46 5.43
N LEU A 174 7.49 4.97 4.19
CA LEU A 174 6.67 3.80 3.89
C LEU A 174 7.26 2.51 4.46
N SER A 175 8.59 2.34 4.39
CA SER A 175 9.28 1.18 4.97
C SER A 175 9.22 1.19 6.50
N ALA A 176 9.39 2.37 7.12
CA ALA A 176 9.22 2.55 8.55
C ALA A 176 7.79 2.27 9.00
N PHE A 177 6.80 2.78 8.26
CA PHE A 177 5.38 2.54 8.53
C PHE A 177 5.02 1.05 8.48
N TYR A 178 5.50 0.34 7.46
CA TYR A 178 5.38 -1.11 7.37
C TYR A 178 5.99 -1.81 8.60
N ALA A 179 7.20 -1.42 9.01
CA ALA A 179 7.89 -2.02 10.14
C ALA A 179 7.16 -1.77 11.49
N VAL A 180 6.60 -0.57 11.68
CA VAL A 180 5.74 -0.26 12.85
C VAL A 180 4.53 -1.17 12.88
N LEU A 181 3.81 -1.32 11.78
CA LEU A 181 2.62 -2.17 11.70
C LEU A 181 2.97 -3.64 11.93
N ALA A 182 4.07 -4.13 11.34
CA ALA A 182 4.56 -5.49 11.57
C ALA A 182 4.77 -5.77 13.05
N ARG A 183 5.44 -4.84 13.76
CA ARG A 183 5.72 -4.92 15.19
C ARG A 183 4.44 -4.84 16.03
N LEU A 184 3.53 -3.90 15.73
CA LEU A 184 2.24 -3.79 16.42
C LEU A 184 1.40 -5.06 16.27
N GLY A 185 1.49 -5.72 15.12
CA GLY A 185 0.89 -7.03 14.92
C GLY A 185 1.54 -8.13 15.75
N GLY A 186 2.77 -7.95 16.24
CA GLY A 186 3.51 -8.95 17.00
C GLY A 186 4.49 -9.78 16.17
N VAL A 187 4.81 -9.36 14.94
CA VAL A 187 5.86 -10.02 14.13
C VAL A 187 7.18 -9.29 14.29
N GLY A 188 8.16 -10.00 14.84
CA GLY A 188 9.54 -9.52 15.00
C GLY A 188 10.43 -9.75 13.78
N GLY A 189 11.67 -9.26 13.86
CA GLY A 189 12.67 -9.44 12.81
C GLY A 189 12.49 -8.53 11.59
N VAL A 190 11.57 -7.57 11.64
CA VAL A 190 11.42 -6.55 10.59
C VAL A 190 12.28 -5.33 10.94
N GLY A 191 13.15 -4.95 10.01
CA GLY A 191 14.03 -3.78 10.13
C GLY A 191 14.17 -3.07 8.79
N LEU A 192 15.13 -2.15 8.71
CA LEU A 192 15.41 -1.35 7.53
C LEU A 192 16.81 -1.64 7.00
N LEU A 193 16.92 -1.75 5.67
CA LEU A 193 18.19 -1.65 4.96
C LEU A 193 18.43 -0.18 4.61
N TRP A 194 19.51 0.38 5.15
CA TRP A 194 19.80 1.82 5.18
C TRP A 194 21.32 2.05 5.04
N PRO A 195 21.75 3.02 4.21
CA PRO A 195 22.28 4.29 4.72
C PRO A 195 21.65 5.52 4.04
N THR A 196 21.79 6.68 4.70
CA THR A 196 21.28 8.05 4.40
C THR A 196 21.44 8.59 2.98
N SER A 197 22.16 7.91 2.08
CA SER A 197 22.40 8.35 0.71
C SER A 197 21.72 7.50 -0.37
N ASN A 198 20.93 6.50 0.02
CA ASN A 198 20.25 5.57 -0.89
C ASN A 198 18.80 5.32 -0.47
N HIS A 199 18.00 4.78 -1.40
CA HIS A 199 16.64 4.35 -1.11
C HIS A 199 16.57 3.32 0.02
N THR A 200 15.58 3.50 0.89
CA THR A 200 15.34 2.67 2.07
C THR A 200 14.33 1.60 1.78
N VAL A 201 14.59 0.40 2.29
CA VAL A 201 13.66 -0.72 2.14
C VAL A 201 13.52 -1.51 3.43
N ALA A 202 12.29 -1.88 3.75
CA ALA A 202 12.01 -2.80 4.84
C ALA A 202 12.52 -4.21 4.50
N VAL A 203 13.00 -4.93 5.51
CA VAL A 203 13.48 -6.30 5.38
C VAL A 203 12.98 -7.12 6.56
N TRP A 204 12.54 -8.34 6.28
CA TRP A 204 12.19 -9.32 7.29
C TRP A 204 13.29 -10.39 7.38
N SER A 205 14.01 -10.38 8.49
CA SER A 205 15.03 -11.39 8.80
C SER A 205 14.41 -12.64 9.41
N ARG A 206 14.73 -13.79 8.83
CA ARG A 206 14.40 -15.10 9.38
C ARG A 206 15.66 -15.92 9.62
N PRO A 207 15.78 -16.63 10.76
CA PRO A 207 16.82 -17.62 10.94
C PRO A 207 16.75 -18.69 9.84
N GLY A 208 17.90 -19.03 9.25
CA GLY A 208 17.98 -20.13 8.30
C GLY A 208 19.42 -20.56 7.98
N PRO A 209 19.60 -21.76 7.40
CA PRO A 209 20.91 -22.26 7.00
C PRO A 209 21.30 -21.81 5.58
N PRO A 210 22.60 -21.55 5.31
CA PRO A 210 23.71 -21.45 6.27
C PRO A 210 23.77 -20.08 6.98
N ARG A 211 22.89 -19.14 6.63
CA ARG A 211 22.79 -17.78 7.19
C ARG A 211 21.34 -17.31 7.16
N GLU A 212 21.03 -16.28 7.94
CA GLU A 212 19.70 -15.64 7.94
C GLU A 212 19.18 -15.39 6.51
N ALA A 213 17.89 -15.63 6.30
CA ALA A 213 17.20 -15.16 5.10
C ALA A 213 16.78 -13.70 5.32
N ARG A 214 17.08 -12.85 4.33
CA ARG A 214 16.73 -11.42 4.33
C ARG A 214 15.66 -11.18 3.27
N ILE A 215 14.41 -11.20 3.70
CA ILE A 215 13.25 -11.10 2.80
C ILE A 215 12.94 -9.62 2.58
N VAL A 216 13.19 -9.12 1.38
CA VAL A 216 12.99 -7.71 1.04
C VAL A 216 11.49 -7.40 0.94
N VAL A 217 11.07 -6.28 1.54
CA VAL A 217 9.70 -5.75 1.50
C VAL A 217 9.71 -4.38 0.80
N PRO A 218 9.62 -4.36 -0.54
CA PRO A 218 9.79 -3.14 -1.32
C PRO A 218 8.51 -2.29 -1.36
N THR A 219 8.39 -1.29 -0.50
CA THR A 219 7.17 -0.49 -0.36
C THR A 219 6.93 0.51 -1.49
N THR A 220 7.83 0.63 -2.48
CA THR A 220 7.73 1.57 -3.62
C THR A 220 8.06 0.90 -4.95
N LEU A 221 7.70 1.55 -6.08
CA LEU A 221 8.03 1.04 -7.43
C LEU A 221 9.50 1.18 -7.81
N ILE A 222 10.27 2.00 -7.11
CA ILE A 222 11.73 2.13 -7.34
C ILE A 222 12.43 0.76 -7.24
N PHE A 223 11.86 -0.16 -6.46
CA PHE A 223 12.38 -1.50 -6.24
C PHE A 223 11.53 -2.61 -6.85
N LEU A 224 10.41 -2.27 -7.50
CA LEU A 224 9.42 -3.24 -7.98
C LEU A 224 9.19 -3.06 -9.48
N GLY A 225 9.62 -4.05 -10.26
CA GLY A 225 9.12 -4.27 -11.61
C GLY A 225 7.71 -4.88 -11.60
N ARG A 226 7.14 -5.04 -12.80
CA ARG A 226 5.74 -5.48 -12.99
C ARG A 226 5.39 -6.85 -12.43
N ASN A 227 6.40 -7.67 -12.17
CA ASN A 227 6.26 -9.02 -11.63
C ASN A 227 6.87 -9.17 -10.23
N ASP A 228 7.42 -8.10 -9.68
CA ASP A 228 8.01 -8.13 -8.36
C ASP A 228 6.92 -7.99 -7.28
N SER A 229 7.15 -8.65 -6.16
CA SER A 229 6.22 -8.66 -5.02
C SER A 229 7.01 -8.82 -3.72
N PHE A 230 6.30 -9.18 -2.64
CA PHE A 230 6.86 -9.51 -1.34
C PHE A 230 8.01 -10.52 -1.46
N GLY A 231 9.19 -10.18 -0.95
CA GLY A 231 10.37 -11.03 -1.05
C GLY A 231 11.04 -11.06 -2.43
N THR A 232 10.86 -10.01 -3.24
CA THR A 232 11.53 -9.85 -4.55
C THR A 232 13.05 -10.06 -4.45
N ARG A 233 13.64 -10.53 -5.56
CA ARG A 233 15.08 -10.64 -5.78
C ARG A 233 15.67 -9.46 -6.57
N GLY A 234 14.84 -8.51 -7.01
CA GLY A 234 15.28 -7.31 -7.73
C GLY A 234 16.18 -6.40 -6.89
N PHE A 235 16.06 -6.49 -5.57
CA PHE A 235 16.97 -5.88 -4.61
C PHE A 235 17.83 -6.96 -3.96
N ASP A 236 19.15 -6.78 -3.98
CA ASP A 236 20.08 -7.66 -3.26
C ASP A 236 20.26 -7.17 -1.80
N PRO A 237 19.67 -7.86 -0.81
CA PRO A 237 19.73 -7.44 0.60
C PRO A 237 21.13 -7.57 1.23
N TRP A 238 22.08 -8.18 0.53
CA TRP A 238 23.45 -8.36 1.02
C TRP A 238 24.40 -7.24 0.59
N LYS A 239 23.98 -6.37 -0.35
CA LYS A 239 24.71 -5.12 -0.62
C LYS A 239 24.77 -4.21 0.61
N GLN A 240 23.81 -4.37 1.52
CA GLN A 240 23.78 -3.68 2.80
C GLN A 240 24.31 -4.59 3.90
N LYS A 241 25.36 -4.15 4.59
CA LYS A 241 26.02 -4.96 5.63
C LYS A 241 25.12 -5.17 6.85
N ARG A 242 24.35 -4.15 7.21
CA ARG A 242 23.57 -4.09 8.45
C ARG A 242 22.08 -3.91 8.17
N ILE A 243 21.29 -4.64 8.93
CA ILE A 243 19.86 -4.39 9.10
C ILE A 243 19.71 -3.54 10.36
N TYR A 244 19.03 -2.40 10.24
CA TYR A 244 18.72 -1.55 11.38
C TYR A 244 17.39 -2.01 11.96
N PRO A 245 17.34 -2.52 13.20
CA PRO A 245 16.08 -2.86 13.84
C PRO A 245 15.20 -1.61 13.96
N TYR A 246 13.93 -1.72 13.59
CA TYR A 246 13.00 -0.60 13.72
C TYR A 246 12.22 -0.70 15.04
N THR A 247 12.74 -0.08 16.09
CA THR A 247 12.18 -0.18 17.45
C THR A 247 11.36 1.04 17.88
N ARG A 248 11.27 2.07 17.02
CA ARG A 248 10.55 3.31 17.34
C ARG A 248 9.07 3.07 17.59
N ALA A 249 8.51 3.82 18.54
CA ALA A 249 7.09 3.88 18.85
C ALA A 249 6.45 5.12 18.21
N ASP A 250 6.39 5.13 16.88
CA ASP A 250 5.84 6.25 16.08
C ASP A 250 4.35 6.52 16.36
N ILE A 251 3.62 5.53 16.91
CA ILE A 251 2.20 5.66 17.24
C ILE A 251 1.86 4.85 18.49
N ALA A 252 1.00 5.40 19.36
CA ALA A 252 0.46 4.67 20.49
C ALA A 252 -0.67 3.72 20.04
N PRO A 253 -0.75 2.48 20.53
CA PRO A 253 -1.86 1.57 20.20
C PRO A 253 -3.25 2.15 20.56
N SER A 254 -3.33 2.98 21.60
CA SER A 254 -4.54 3.66 22.04
C SER A 254 -4.92 4.89 21.20
N GLN A 255 -4.04 5.32 20.28
CA GLN A 255 -4.32 6.47 19.41
C GLN A 255 -5.59 6.20 18.59
N ARG A 256 -6.50 7.16 18.58
CA ARG A 256 -7.72 7.09 17.78
C ARG A 256 -7.43 7.41 16.31
N LEU A 257 -8.08 6.69 15.41
CA LEU A 257 -8.14 6.97 13.99
C LEU A 257 -9.49 7.60 13.65
N PRO A 258 -9.57 8.48 12.63
CA PRO A 258 -10.86 8.91 12.10
C PRO A 258 -11.71 7.69 11.69
N PRO A 259 -12.97 7.58 12.14
CA PRO A 259 -13.80 6.38 11.90
C PRO A 259 -13.95 6.04 10.40
N ALA A 260 -14.17 7.05 9.56
CA ALA A 260 -14.28 6.86 8.12
C ALA A 260 -13.00 6.27 7.49
N LEU A 261 -11.82 6.74 7.96
CA LEU A 261 -10.54 6.18 7.53
C LEU A 261 -10.40 4.73 8.00
N ALA A 262 -10.64 4.44 9.28
CA ALA A 262 -10.53 3.07 9.80
C ALA A 262 -11.46 2.09 9.05
N ALA A 263 -12.71 2.49 8.81
CA ALA A 263 -13.67 1.71 8.03
C ALA A 263 -13.18 1.47 6.59
N PHE A 264 -12.66 2.50 5.93
CA PHE A 264 -12.07 2.37 4.60
C PHE A 264 -10.90 1.38 4.59
N LEU A 265 -9.93 1.51 5.49
CA LEU A 265 -8.74 0.65 5.53
C LEU A 265 -9.11 -0.83 5.72
N ILE A 266 -10.08 -1.13 6.59
CA ILE A 266 -10.60 -2.50 6.79
C ILE A 266 -11.35 -2.99 5.57
N ALA A 267 -12.27 -2.19 5.02
CA ALA A 267 -13.04 -2.58 3.85
C ALA A 267 -12.14 -2.89 2.64
N GLN A 268 -11.03 -2.16 2.45
CA GLN A 268 -10.07 -2.47 1.40
C GLN A 268 -9.36 -3.80 1.66
N ALA A 269 -8.93 -4.07 2.90
CA ALA A 269 -8.32 -5.35 3.26
C ALA A 269 -9.29 -6.53 3.04
N ASP A 270 -10.57 -6.35 3.35
CA ASP A 270 -11.59 -7.39 3.14
C ASP A 270 -11.72 -7.78 1.66
N ARG A 271 -11.63 -6.81 0.76
CA ARG A 271 -11.81 -7.00 -0.69
C ARG A 271 -10.57 -7.53 -1.41
N TYR A 272 -9.37 -7.28 -0.89
CA TYR A 272 -8.13 -7.55 -1.60
C TYR A 272 -7.25 -8.64 -0.99
N ALA A 273 -7.35 -8.93 0.33
CA ALA A 273 -6.35 -9.76 1.02
C ALA A 273 -6.22 -11.20 0.48
N ASP A 274 -7.27 -11.73 -0.16
CA ASP A 274 -7.30 -13.10 -0.69
C ASP A 274 -6.79 -13.21 -2.13
N ALA A 275 -6.67 -12.11 -2.87
CA ALA A 275 -6.21 -12.10 -4.25
C ALA A 275 -4.71 -12.40 -4.34
N SER A 276 -4.24 -12.92 -5.48
CA SER A 276 -2.84 -13.24 -5.76
C SER A 276 -1.96 -11.99 -5.79
N GLY A 277 -0.68 -12.14 -5.41
CA GLY A 277 0.28 -11.04 -5.47
C GLY A 277 0.44 -10.45 -6.88
N LEU A 278 0.33 -11.28 -7.92
CA LEU A 278 0.40 -10.81 -9.31
C LEU A 278 -0.80 -9.91 -9.67
N SER A 279 -2.01 -10.32 -9.32
CA SER A 279 -3.22 -9.51 -9.55
C SER A 279 -3.18 -8.21 -8.74
N LEU A 280 -2.72 -8.27 -7.49
CA LEU A 280 -2.56 -7.08 -6.65
C LEU A 280 -1.49 -6.13 -7.17
N GLN A 281 -0.37 -6.63 -7.72
CA GLN A 281 0.66 -5.80 -8.37
C GLN A 281 0.11 -5.05 -9.59
N ARG A 282 -0.64 -5.72 -10.45
CA ARG A 282 -1.28 -5.08 -11.63
C ARG A 282 -2.30 -4.02 -11.22
N LEU A 283 -3.17 -4.33 -10.26
CA LEU A 283 -4.13 -3.37 -9.72
C LEU A 283 -3.46 -2.18 -9.05
N ARG A 284 -2.33 -2.42 -8.38
CA ARG A 284 -1.52 -1.39 -7.74
C ARG A 284 -0.90 -0.44 -8.77
N GLU A 285 -0.37 -0.92 -9.89
CA GLU A 285 0.11 -0.06 -10.99
C GLU A 285 -1.00 0.85 -11.54
N LEU A 286 -2.20 0.31 -11.74
CA LEU A 286 -3.35 1.11 -12.18
C LEU A 286 -3.74 2.17 -11.14
N ARG A 287 -3.77 1.78 -9.86
CA ARG A 287 -4.09 2.69 -8.75
C ARG A 287 -3.06 3.80 -8.62
N GLU A 288 -1.78 3.45 -8.66
CA GLU A 288 -0.67 4.40 -8.59
C GLU A 288 -0.73 5.43 -9.73
N GLY A 289 -1.01 4.99 -10.96
CA GLY A 289 -1.24 5.90 -12.08
C GLY A 289 -2.38 6.90 -11.82
N VAL A 290 -3.47 6.45 -11.20
CA VAL A 290 -4.58 7.33 -10.78
C VAL A 290 -4.14 8.31 -9.69
N LEU A 291 -3.49 7.83 -8.64
CA LEU A 291 -3.02 8.65 -7.52
C LEU A 291 -1.97 9.69 -7.93
N LYS A 292 -1.19 9.41 -8.98
CA LYS A 292 -0.20 10.33 -9.54
C LYS A 292 -0.76 11.21 -10.67
N GLY A 293 -2.00 10.97 -11.09
CA GLY A 293 -2.66 11.74 -12.16
C GLY A 293 -2.17 11.40 -13.58
N SER A 294 -1.36 10.34 -13.75
CA SER A 294 -0.92 9.87 -15.07
C SER A 294 -1.94 8.96 -15.76
N LEU A 295 -2.97 8.52 -15.02
CA LEU A 295 -4.06 7.69 -15.53
C LEU A 295 -5.41 8.19 -15.00
N GLY A 296 -6.40 8.37 -15.89
CA GLY A 296 -7.76 8.68 -15.45
C GLY A 296 -8.46 7.47 -14.82
N ALA A 297 -9.33 7.67 -13.82
CA ALA A 297 -10.02 6.58 -13.13
C ALA A 297 -10.86 5.69 -14.08
N ALA A 298 -11.57 6.30 -15.04
CA ALA A 298 -12.33 5.55 -16.05
C ALA A 298 -11.43 4.69 -16.95
N GLU A 299 -10.24 5.20 -17.28
CA GLU A 299 -9.25 4.45 -18.06
C GLU A 299 -8.68 3.29 -17.24
N ALA A 300 -8.30 3.53 -15.98
CA ALA A 300 -7.88 2.49 -15.05
C ALA A 300 -8.92 1.37 -14.92
N ALA A 301 -10.21 1.72 -14.82
CA ALA A 301 -11.30 0.74 -14.80
C ALA A 301 -11.40 -0.08 -16.11
N SER A 302 -11.15 0.55 -17.26
CA SER A 302 -11.13 -0.12 -18.57
C SER A 302 -9.95 -1.08 -18.70
N GLN A 303 -8.76 -0.67 -18.27
CA GLN A 303 -7.56 -1.52 -18.26
C GLN A 303 -7.74 -2.71 -17.30
N ALA A 304 -8.25 -2.46 -16.09
CA ALA A 304 -8.55 -3.50 -15.10
C ALA A 304 -9.57 -4.52 -15.63
N ARG A 305 -10.58 -4.08 -16.40
CA ARG A 305 -11.55 -4.99 -17.04
C ARG A 305 -10.86 -5.94 -18.01
N ARG A 306 -10.00 -5.44 -18.90
CA ARG A 306 -9.25 -6.29 -19.83
C ARG A 306 -8.37 -7.31 -19.10
N GLN A 307 -7.71 -6.87 -18.03
CA GLN A 307 -6.89 -7.77 -17.19
C GLN A 307 -7.74 -8.83 -16.49
N ARG A 308 -8.92 -8.46 -15.98
CA ARG A 308 -9.90 -9.38 -15.37
C ARG A 308 -10.42 -10.42 -16.35
N ASP A 309 -10.76 -10.00 -17.57
CA ASP A 309 -11.35 -10.88 -18.58
C ASP A 309 -10.33 -11.91 -19.10
N ALA A 310 -9.03 -11.66 -18.90
CA ALA A 310 -7.94 -12.62 -19.17
C ALA A 310 -7.66 -13.60 -18.01
N LEU A 311 -8.32 -13.47 -16.86
CA LEU A 311 -8.13 -14.37 -15.73
C LEU A 311 -8.89 -15.69 -15.94
N PRO A 312 -8.33 -16.83 -15.46
CA PRO A 312 -9.05 -18.10 -15.49
C PRO A 312 -10.26 -18.07 -14.56
N ALA A 313 -11.33 -18.78 -14.92
CA ALA A 313 -12.57 -18.85 -14.14
C ALA A 313 -12.37 -19.39 -12.70
N GLY A 314 -11.30 -20.17 -12.47
CA GLY A 314 -10.93 -20.66 -11.13
C GLY A 314 -10.33 -19.60 -10.20
N ALA A 315 -9.93 -18.42 -10.69
CA ALA A 315 -9.28 -17.37 -9.91
C ALA A 315 -10.29 -16.43 -9.21
N GLN A 316 -11.19 -17.00 -8.41
CA GLN A 316 -12.33 -16.28 -7.83
C GLN A 316 -11.94 -15.06 -6.98
N ALA A 317 -10.90 -15.17 -6.16
CA ALA A 317 -10.41 -14.05 -5.34
C ALA A 317 -9.88 -12.89 -6.20
N ASP A 318 -9.16 -13.21 -7.28
CA ASP A 318 -8.64 -12.22 -8.21
C ASP A 318 -9.79 -11.54 -8.97
N LEU A 319 -10.72 -12.33 -9.51
CA LEU A 319 -11.90 -11.83 -10.20
C LEU A 319 -12.71 -10.86 -9.32
N ALA A 320 -12.85 -11.16 -8.03
CA ALA A 320 -13.52 -10.31 -7.05
C ALA A 320 -12.74 -9.01 -6.77
N ALA A 321 -11.42 -9.10 -6.59
CA ALA A 321 -10.56 -7.93 -6.41
C ALA A 321 -10.62 -6.96 -7.61
N TYR A 322 -10.56 -7.49 -8.84
CA TYR A 322 -10.73 -6.68 -10.05
C TYR A 322 -12.14 -6.07 -10.14
N ALA A 323 -13.19 -6.85 -9.85
CA ALA A 323 -14.55 -6.33 -9.88
C ALA A 323 -14.75 -5.16 -8.91
N HIS A 324 -14.22 -5.28 -7.68
CA HIS A 324 -14.22 -4.20 -6.69
C HIS A 324 -13.44 -2.98 -7.17
N PHE A 325 -12.23 -3.16 -7.72
CA PHE A 325 -11.44 -2.06 -8.28
C PHE A 325 -12.18 -1.31 -9.39
N ILE A 326 -12.77 -2.04 -10.34
CA ILE A 326 -13.52 -1.47 -11.46
C ILE A 326 -14.72 -0.64 -10.97
N ALA A 327 -15.45 -1.15 -9.97
CA ALA A 327 -16.58 -0.43 -9.38
C ALA A 327 -16.12 0.84 -8.65
N ALA A 328 -15.06 0.73 -7.86
CA ALA A 328 -14.45 1.84 -7.12
C ALA A 328 -13.98 2.96 -8.05
N MET A 329 -13.28 2.64 -9.13
CA MET A 329 -12.78 3.62 -10.11
C MET A 329 -13.88 4.29 -10.94
N ARG A 330 -15.11 3.75 -10.93
CA ARG A 330 -16.29 4.34 -11.61
C ARG A 330 -17.13 5.21 -10.69
N GLY A 331 -16.69 5.43 -9.44
CA GLY A 331 -17.47 6.14 -8.43
C GLY A 331 -18.69 5.37 -7.92
N ARG A 332 -18.78 4.06 -8.20
CA ARG A 332 -19.83 3.16 -7.70
C ARG A 332 -19.24 2.19 -6.66
N GLY A 333 -18.44 2.72 -5.74
CA GLY A 333 -17.95 1.93 -4.62
C GLY A 333 -19.11 1.35 -3.81
N PRO A 334 -18.95 0.22 -3.11
CA PRO A 334 -19.99 -0.29 -2.24
C PRO A 334 -20.32 0.80 -1.20
N GLU A 335 -21.61 1.12 -1.06
CA GLU A 335 -22.08 1.93 0.06
C GLU A 335 -21.54 1.30 1.35
N LEU A 336 -20.85 2.11 2.14
CA LEU A 336 -20.42 1.71 3.47
C LEU A 336 -21.69 1.83 4.33
N ASP A 337 -22.40 0.70 4.50
CA ASP A 337 -23.49 0.56 5.48
C ASP A 337 -22.98 0.75 6.92
#